data_AF-A0A815S1L4-F1
#
_entry.id   AF-A0A815S1L4-F1
#
_cell.length_a   1.000
_cell.length_b   1.000
_cell.length_c   1.000
_cell.angle_alpha   90.00
_cell.angle_beta   90.00
_cell.angle_gamma   90.00
#
_symmetry.space_group_name_H-M   'P 1'
#
loop_
_entity.id
_entity.type
_entity.pdbx_description
1 polymer ?
#
loop_
_entity_poly.entity_id
_entity_poly.type
_entity_poly.pdbx_seq_one_letter_code
_entity_poly.pdbx_strand_id
1 'polypeptide(L)'
;MHSKLLHGEYENPLQFCDDAWLMFDNVWRYNTKSMKIYKMCQRLAKLFVESINPVLQSLGYCCADRYAYFPKVFVCCRIRQFCEIRCGANYYSYKNPEPSRLNLSNNQYRFCFVCFNSIQSESIFVGDDPTQTLVEIPKNLFLSAINDVLEPEIMVDCIVCKRRWHQVCALHCDQIWPDGFICNTCVREYNLPRKENCHKAENLPATDLSSQLESRVNKFLLDKNCHEGRVTIRVLHSGDKMCHVNPKSKRYFSNQVANDGFPYRTKTIFAFQEIDGAEVAFFGMYVQEYDEHCPAPNTRRVYISIFDTVRFFRPNLYRQDVYHEILIGYLDYVKQRGYMYAHMWACPAIENYDYIFFRHPSEQRLPKVKRLQNWCKKMLDRAMEEHVAIDYKGDFWSTTIEATIKELDQQDEDSDHPIESEVSNKRKCANADEKKNLKRMKTQEELAKSQMPPCTDLKSKIFSTMEKTKEAFFVICLHNPIATSPPAVNDTDVPIECDLMDTRDAFLSFSCDRNLEFSSLRRAKFSTMAFLSEIHASKTENPTYNCNNCRQQCGVHYHCTRCEDFDLCEKCFNIEPKHEHKMECSVPCIVDVNQDDKCNSLNSI
;
A
#
# COMPACT_ATOMS: atom_id res chain seq x y z
N MET A 1 33.29 -23.21 -22.04
CA MET A 1 32.01 -23.01 -22.75
C MET A 1 31.98 -23.67 -24.12
N HIS A 2 32.66 -23.14 -25.16
CA HIS A 2 32.57 -23.72 -26.51
C HIS A 2 32.98 -25.21 -26.57
N SER A 3 34.11 -25.58 -25.94
CA SER A 3 34.52 -26.98 -25.83
C SER A 3 33.45 -27.83 -25.13
N LYS A 4 32.96 -27.39 -23.96
CA LYS A 4 31.91 -28.09 -23.21
C LYS A 4 30.65 -28.33 -24.05
N LEU A 5 30.26 -27.33 -24.85
CA LEU A 5 29.10 -27.43 -25.75
C LEU A 5 29.33 -28.46 -26.87
N LEU A 6 30.52 -28.44 -27.50
CA LEU A 6 30.87 -29.40 -28.56
C LEU A 6 30.97 -30.84 -28.06
N HIS A 7 31.41 -31.04 -26.82
CA HIS A 7 31.56 -32.36 -26.21
C HIS A 7 30.28 -32.83 -25.48
N GLY A 8 29.18 -32.07 -25.54
CA GLY A 8 27.91 -32.45 -24.92
C GLY A 8 27.96 -32.50 -23.40
N GLU A 9 28.81 -31.71 -22.76
CA GLU A 9 28.99 -31.70 -21.30
C GLU A 9 27.86 -30.99 -20.53
N TYR A 10 26.92 -30.34 -21.24
CA TYR A 10 25.76 -29.69 -20.63
C TYR A 10 24.55 -30.61 -20.71
N GLU A 11 23.96 -30.95 -19.56
CA GLU A 11 22.76 -31.79 -19.48
C GLU A 11 21.50 -31.02 -19.91
N ASN A 12 21.50 -29.71 -19.73
CA ASN A 12 20.41 -28.83 -20.10
C ASN A 12 20.94 -27.43 -20.49
N PRO A 13 20.17 -26.64 -21.26
CA PRO A 13 20.65 -25.36 -21.77
C PRO A 13 20.82 -24.28 -20.68
N LEU A 14 20.23 -24.45 -19.48
CA LEU A 14 20.44 -23.51 -18.38
C LEU A 14 21.87 -23.61 -17.82
N GLN A 15 22.48 -24.80 -17.79
CA GLN A 15 23.89 -24.95 -17.37
C GLN A 15 24.86 -24.19 -18.30
N PHE A 16 24.56 -24.11 -19.60
CA PHE A 16 25.31 -23.26 -20.53
C PHE A 16 25.13 -21.77 -20.20
N CYS A 17 23.92 -21.37 -19.84
CA CYS A 17 23.63 -20.00 -19.41
C CYS A 17 24.33 -19.66 -18.09
N ASP A 18 24.40 -20.59 -17.14
CA ASP A 18 25.10 -20.43 -15.87
C ASP A 18 26.59 -20.17 -16.08
N ASP A 19 27.26 -20.93 -16.96
CA ASP A 19 28.65 -20.68 -17.32
C ASP A 19 28.84 -19.30 -17.98
N ALA A 20 27.88 -18.85 -18.81
CA ALA A 20 27.92 -17.53 -19.43
C ALA A 20 27.82 -16.42 -18.38
N TRP A 21 26.88 -16.55 -17.45
CA TRP A 21 26.69 -15.61 -16.35
C TRP A 21 27.86 -15.60 -15.38
N LEU A 22 28.46 -16.76 -15.08
CA LEU A 22 29.67 -16.87 -14.27
C LEU A 22 30.83 -16.10 -14.91
N MET A 23 30.98 -16.19 -16.23
CA MET A 23 31.97 -15.40 -16.96
C MET A 23 31.71 -13.90 -16.80
N PHE A 24 30.47 -13.44 -16.96
CA PHE A 24 30.12 -12.03 -16.80
C PHE A 24 30.36 -11.52 -15.36
N ASP A 25 29.94 -12.28 -14.36
CA ASP A 25 30.14 -11.99 -12.94
C ASP A 25 31.61 -11.85 -12.59
N ASN A 26 32.45 -12.76 -13.08
CA ASN A 26 33.88 -12.69 -12.85
C ASN A 26 34.45 -11.38 -13.43
N VAL A 27 34.04 -10.98 -14.63
CA VAL A 27 34.47 -9.70 -15.19
C VAL A 27 33.99 -8.53 -14.32
N TRP A 28 32.74 -8.51 -13.88
CA TRP A 28 32.22 -7.42 -13.05
C TRP A 28 32.81 -7.37 -11.63
N ARG A 29 33.21 -8.52 -11.08
CA ARG A 29 33.84 -8.62 -9.76
C ARG A 29 35.28 -8.13 -9.74
N TYR A 30 36.05 -8.47 -10.77
CA TYR A 30 37.48 -8.13 -10.82
C TYR A 30 37.78 -6.79 -11.51
N ASN A 31 36.78 -6.08 -12.05
CA ASN A 31 36.98 -4.84 -12.79
C ASN A 31 36.03 -3.74 -12.29
N THR A 32 36.50 -2.49 -12.26
CA THR A 32 35.68 -1.36 -11.85
C THR A 32 34.76 -0.88 -12.99
N LYS A 33 33.63 -0.25 -12.63
CA LYS A 33 32.61 0.26 -13.58
C LYS A 33 33.16 1.25 -14.62
N SER A 34 34.28 1.92 -14.33
CA SER A 34 34.93 2.86 -15.26
C SER A 34 35.71 2.16 -16.37
N MET A 35 36.17 0.93 -16.15
CA MET A 35 37.03 0.19 -17.07
C MET A 35 36.28 -0.21 -18.35
N LYS A 36 37.00 -0.21 -19.48
CA LYS A 36 36.46 -0.57 -20.80
C LYS A 36 35.93 -2.02 -20.81
N ILE A 37 36.65 -2.94 -20.19
CA ILE A 37 36.27 -4.37 -20.14
C ILE A 37 34.93 -4.59 -19.41
N TYR A 38 34.67 -3.82 -18.35
CA TYR A 38 33.41 -3.85 -17.62
C TYR A 38 32.24 -3.46 -18.54
N LYS A 39 32.38 -2.32 -19.23
CA LYS A 39 31.38 -1.80 -20.19
C LYS A 39 31.18 -2.73 -21.40
N MET A 40 32.26 -3.36 -21.88
CA MET A 40 32.18 -4.36 -22.95
C MET A 40 31.40 -5.59 -22.49
N CYS A 41 31.68 -6.09 -21.28
CA CYS A 41 30.97 -7.21 -20.71
C CYS A 41 29.47 -6.92 -20.50
N GLN A 42 29.10 -5.71 -20.06
CA GLN A 42 27.69 -5.29 -20.00
C GLN A 42 26.98 -5.36 -21.36
N ARG A 43 27.64 -4.93 -22.44
CA ARG A 43 27.08 -5.03 -23.80
C ARG A 43 26.97 -6.48 -24.25
N LEU A 44 27.99 -7.29 -23.97
CA LEU A 44 28.01 -8.72 -24.32
C LEU A 44 26.90 -9.49 -23.59
N ALA A 45 26.67 -9.23 -22.31
CA ALA A 45 25.59 -9.85 -21.55
C ALA A 45 24.20 -9.50 -22.14
N LYS A 46 23.99 -8.25 -22.57
CA LYS A 46 22.75 -7.85 -23.25
C LYS A 46 22.54 -8.60 -24.57
N LEU A 47 23.57 -8.66 -25.41
CA LEU A 47 23.52 -9.39 -26.69
C LEU A 47 23.33 -10.90 -26.48
N PHE A 48 23.94 -11.46 -25.43
CA PHE A 48 23.77 -12.86 -25.06
C PHE A 48 22.30 -13.17 -24.77
N VAL A 49 21.65 -12.40 -23.89
CA VAL A 49 20.22 -12.57 -23.55
C VAL A 49 19.33 -12.42 -24.78
N GLU A 50 19.54 -11.38 -25.60
CA GLU A 50 18.80 -11.15 -26.84
C GLU A 50 18.90 -12.33 -27.82
N SER A 51 20.06 -13.00 -27.86
CA SER A 51 20.30 -14.12 -28.77
C SER A 51 19.80 -15.46 -28.22
N ILE A 52 19.97 -15.71 -26.92
CA ILE A 52 19.68 -17.02 -26.31
C ILE A 52 18.22 -17.18 -25.90
N ASN A 53 17.50 -16.10 -25.55
CA ASN A 53 16.12 -16.18 -25.10
C ASN A 53 15.18 -16.83 -26.14
N PRO A 54 15.22 -16.47 -27.44
CA PRO A 54 14.40 -17.16 -28.44
C PRO A 54 14.71 -18.66 -28.55
N VAL A 55 15.98 -19.05 -28.36
CA VAL A 55 16.41 -20.46 -28.38
C VAL A 55 15.89 -21.20 -27.14
N LEU A 56 15.99 -20.61 -25.95
CA LEU A 56 15.43 -21.22 -24.74
C LEU A 56 13.92 -21.38 -24.82
N GLN A 57 13.22 -20.38 -25.35
CA GLN A 57 11.77 -20.44 -25.55
C GLN A 57 11.36 -21.54 -26.52
N SER A 58 12.11 -21.75 -27.62
CA SER A 58 11.85 -22.87 -28.54
C SER A 58 12.14 -24.24 -27.90
N LEU A 59 13.05 -24.29 -26.92
CA LEU A 59 13.35 -25.48 -26.12
C LEU A 59 12.39 -25.68 -24.91
N GLY A 60 11.40 -24.80 -24.72
CA GLY A 60 10.38 -24.92 -23.66
C GLY A 60 10.78 -24.37 -22.30
N TYR A 61 11.77 -23.45 -22.24
CA TYR A 61 12.16 -22.69 -21.04
C TYR A 61 11.60 -21.27 -21.09
N CYS A 62 11.58 -20.57 -19.94
CA CYS A 62 11.10 -19.18 -19.90
C CYS A 62 12.07 -18.19 -20.56
N CYS A 63 13.32 -18.11 -20.06
CA CYS A 63 14.36 -17.17 -20.46
C CYS A 63 15.70 -17.50 -19.79
N ALA A 64 16.79 -16.90 -20.26
CA ALA A 64 18.13 -16.95 -19.68
C ALA A 64 18.44 -15.74 -18.80
N ASP A 65 17.54 -14.76 -18.74
CA ASP A 65 17.73 -13.57 -17.91
C ASP A 65 18.02 -13.95 -16.46
N ARG A 66 19.03 -13.33 -15.86
CA ARG A 66 19.32 -13.49 -14.44
C ARG A 66 18.63 -12.41 -13.64
N TYR A 67 17.39 -12.69 -13.25
CA TYR A 67 16.62 -11.77 -12.46
C TYR A 67 16.98 -11.86 -10.97
N ALA A 68 17.14 -10.69 -10.35
CA ALA A 68 17.30 -10.55 -8.92
C ALA A 68 16.39 -9.43 -8.42
N TYR A 69 15.88 -9.57 -7.21
CA TYR A 69 15.08 -8.55 -6.55
C TYR A 69 15.93 -7.32 -6.22
N PHE A 70 15.27 -6.18 -6.06
CA PHE A 70 15.95 -5.00 -5.57
C PHE A 70 16.49 -5.28 -4.16
N PRO A 71 17.70 -4.76 -3.83
CA PRO A 71 18.26 -4.92 -2.50
C PRO A 71 17.24 -4.47 -1.43
N LYS A 72 17.01 -5.32 -0.43
CA LYS A 72 16.15 -5.00 0.70
C LYS A 72 16.76 -3.84 1.48
N VAL A 73 15.94 -2.87 1.87
CA VAL A 73 16.35 -1.83 2.82
C VAL A 73 16.16 -2.42 4.20
N PHE A 74 17.23 -2.59 4.97
CA PHE A 74 17.08 -3.10 6.33
C PHE A 74 16.74 -1.96 7.29
N VAL A 75 15.88 -2.23 8.26
CA VAL A 75 15.65 -1.34 9.39
C VAL A 75 16.75 -1.56 10.42
N CYS A 76 17.36 -0.47 10.89
CA CYS A 76 18.35 -0.49 11.95
C CYS A 76 17.65 -0.67 13.31
N CYS A 77 18.11 -1.61 14.14
CA CYS A 77 17.54 -1.95 15.45
C CYS A 77 17.72 -0.87 16.54
N ARG A 78 17.95 0.40 16.20
CA ARG A 78 18.06 1.49 17.18
C ARG A 78 16.67 1.92 17.65
N ILE A 79 16.59 2.39 18.90
CA ILE A 79 15.38 2.95 19.57
C ILE A 79 14.66 4.05 18.76
N ARG A 80 15.35 4.74 17.83
CA ARG A 80 14.68 5.66 16.90
C ARG A 80 14.16 4.87 15.70
N GLN A 81 12.85 4.67 15.67
CA GLN A 81 12.10 4.31 14.46
C GLN A 81 12.55 5.25 13.32
N PHE A 82 12.64 4.75 12.08
CA PHE A 82 13.09 5.46 10.86
C PHE A 82 14.60 5.43 10.50
N CYS A 83 15.45 4.61 11.14
CA CYS A 83 16.84 4.44 10.67
C CYS A 83 16.96 3.29 9.65
N GLU A 84 17.38 3.60 8.42
CA GLU A 84 17.49 2.64 7.31
C GLU A 84 18.95 2.27 6.99
N ILE A 85 19.17 1.03 6.55
CA ILE A 85 20.44 0.52 5.99
C ILE A 85 20.19 0.24 4.50
N ARG A 86 20.58 1.19 3.66
CA ARG A 86 20.38 1.13 2.21
C ARG A 86 21.40 0.25 1.50
N CYS A 87 21.13 -0.09 0.24
CA CYS A 87 22.06 -0.83 -0.59
C CYS A 87 23.45 -0.16 -0.63
N GLY A 88 24.51 -0.95 -0.51
CA GLY A 88 25.91 -0.51 -0.47
C GLY A 88 26.34 0.10 0.86
N ALA A 89 25.46 0.24 1.85
CA ALA A 89 25.83 0.74 3.16
C ALA A 89 26.52 -0.36 4.00
N ASN A 90 27.54 0.04 4.74
CA ASN A 90 28.14 -0.78 5.79
C ASN A 90 27.18 -0.89 6.98
N TYR A 91 27.05 -2.10 7.52
CA TYR A 91 26.27 -2.37 8.71
C TYR A 91 26.89 -3.48 9.53
N TYR A 92 26.43 -3.60 10.77
CA TYR A 92 26.82 -4.64 11.70
C TYR A 92 25.62 -5.55 11.93
N SER A 93 25.85 -6.86 11.91
CA SER A 93 24.80 -7.83 12.11
C SER A 93 25.16 -8.89 13.12
N TYR A 94 24.22 -9.18 14.01
CA TYR A 94 24.26 -10.29 14.93
C TYR A 94 23.21 -11.32 14.49
N LYS A 95 23.63 -12.58 14.31
CA LYS A 95 22.73 -13.71 14.07
C LYS A 95 22.40 -14.33 15.42
N ASN A 96 21.12 -14.36 15.77
CA ASN A 96 20.66 -14.95 17.02
C ASN A 96 20.74 -16.49 16.91
N PRO A 97 21.57 -17.16 17.73
CA PRO A 97 21.74 -18.61 17.66
C PRO A 97 20.55 -19.38 18.25
N GLU A 98 19.77 -18.78 19.14
CA GLU A 98 18.62 -19.43 19.80
C GLU A 98 17.41 -18.47 19.95
N PRO A 99 16.59 -18.30 18.89
CA PRO A 99 15.44 -17.39 18.87
C PRO A 99 14.35 -17.66 19.92
N SER A 100 14.36 -18.85 20.52
CA SER A 100 13.33 -19.30 21.46
C SER A 100 13.80 -19.27 22.91
N ARG A 101 15.09 -19.05 23.18
CA ARG A 101 15.69 -19.14 24.52
C ARG A 101 16.19 -17.82 25.08
N LEU A 102 16.66 -16.93 24.21
CA LEU A 102 16.89 -15.54 24.57
C LEU A 102 15.54 -14.83 24.48
N ASN A 103 15.30 -13.78 25.28
CA ASN A 103 14.16 -12.87 25.11
C ASN A 103 14.32 -12.06 23.80
N LEU A 104 14.50 -12.75 22.68
CA LEU A 104 14.84 -12.26 21.35
C LEU A 104 14.24 -13.24 20.34
N SER A 105 13.10 -12.91 19.74
CA SER A 105 12.39 -13.74 18.76
C SER A 105 12.98 -13.63 17.35
N ASN A 106 13.69 -12.53 17.04
CA ASN A 106 14.25 -12.33 15.71
C ASN A 106 15.55 -13.14 15.52
N ASN A 107 15.68 -13.73 14.32
CA ASN A 107 16.87 -14.49 13.91
C ASN A 107 18.10 -13.62 13.66
N GLN A 108 17.90 -12.32 13.40
CA GLN A 108 18.98 -11.42 13.02
C GLN A 108 18.70 -9.98 13.42
N TYR A 109 19.68 -9.36 14.05
CA TYR A 109 19.66 -7.95 14.45
C TYR A 109 20.70 -7.17 13.66
N ARG A 110 20.35 -5.96 13.21
CA ARG A 110 21.16 -5.16 12.28
C ARG A 110 21.27 -3.72 12.77
N PHE A 111 22.48 -3.18 12.79
CA PHE A 111 22.73 -1.78 13.11
C PHE A 111 23.48 -1.11 11.97
N CYS A 112 23.04 0.08 11.55
CA CYS A 112 23.81 0.85 10.58
C CYS A 112 25.16 1.25 11.19
N PHE A 113 26.17 1.45 10.34
CA PHE A 113 27.52 1.82 10.77
C PHE A 113 27.53 3.00 11.77
N VAL A 114 26.75 4.04 11.51
CA VAL A 114 26.67 5.23 12.38
C VAL A 114 26.08 4.90 13.74
N CYS A 115 24.98 4.13 13.78
CA CYS A 115 24.32 3.80 15.04
C CYS A 115 25.16 2.85 15.89
N PHE A 116 25.75 1.83 15.29
CA PHE A 116 26.62 0.88 15.99
C PHE A 116 27.82 1.57 16.64
N ASN A 117 28.46 2.49 15.91
CA ASN A 117 29.62 3.23 16.42
C ASN A 117 29.26 4.35 17.40
N SER A 118 28.01 4.84 17.40
CA SER A 118 27.56 5.84 18.38
C SER A 118 27.39 5.29 19.81
N ILE A 119 27.31 3.96 19.96
CA ILE A 119 27.20 3.29 21.25
C ILE A 119 28.60 3.18 21.86
N GLN A 120 28.84 3.90 22.96
CA GLN A 120 30.13 3.93 23.65
C GLN A 120 30.41 2.67 24.49
N SER A 121 29.37 1.93 24.89
CA SER A 121 29.49 0.67 25.63
C SER A 121 30.11 -0.44 24.77
N GLU A 122 30.74 -1.43 25.41
CA GLU A 122 31.24 -2.66 24.78
C GLU A 122 30.11 -3.65 24.40
N SER A 123 28.91 -3.44 24.94
CA SER A 123 27.71 -4.22 24.64
C SER A 123 26.57 -3.35 24.11
N ILE A 124 25.66 -3.97 23.36
CA ILE A 124 24.44 -3.36 22.82
C ILE A 124 23.25 -4.06 23.44
N PHE A 125 22.30 -3.27 23.96
CA PHE A 125 21.01 -3.76 24.44
C PHE A 125 20.02 -3.85 23.29
N VAL A 126 19.44 -5.02 23.08
CA VAL A 126 18.55 -5.34 21.97
C VAL A 126 17.24 -5.90 22.50
N GLY A 127 16.12 -5.53 21.90
CA GLY A 127 14.80 -6.09 22.18
C GLY A 127 13.91 -5.99 20.95
N ASP A 128 12.89 -6.84 20.87
CA ASP A 128 11.95 -6.87 19.75
C ASP A 128 10.76 -5.94 20.00
N ASP A 129 10.34 -5.79 21.26
CA ASP A 129 9.22 -4.94 21.67
C ASP A 129 9.66 -3.85 22.67
N PRO A 130 9.13 -2.62 22.61
CA PRO A 130 9.42 -1.56 23.58
C PRO A 130 9.13 -1.92 25.05
N THR A 131 8.25 -2.88 25.29
CA THR A 131 7.83 -3.37 26.62
C THR A 131 8.69 -4.55 27.10
N GLN A 132 9.54 -5.10 26.25
CA GLN A 132 10.37 -6.26 26.55
C GLN A 132 11.63 -5.86 27.34
N THR A 133 12.09 -6.76 28.21
CA THR A 133 13.40 -6.62 28.84
C THR A 133 14.50 -6.80 27.79
N LEU A 134 15.35 -5.79 27.64
CA LEU A 134 16.42 -5.81 26.65
C LEU A 134 17.50 -6.85 27.00
N VAL A 135 18.01 -7.53 25.98
CA VAL A 135 19.11 -8.49 26.07
C VAL A 135 20.42 -7.80 25.74
N GLU A 136 21.44 -7.99 26.58
CA GLU A 136 22.78 -7.45 26.38
C GLU A 136 23.58 -8.35 25.43
N ILE A 137 24.05 -7.79 24.32
CA ILE A 137 24.84 -8.49 23.31
C ILE A 137 26.20 -7.80 23.14
N PRO A 138 27.32 -8.48 23.42
CA PRO A 138 28.66 -7.93 23.20
C PRO A 138 28.90 -7.50 21.73
N LYS A 139 29.53 -6.33 21.52
CA LYS A 139 29.76 -5.77 20.18
C LYS A 139 30.64 -6.64 19.29
N ASN A 140 31.56 -7.40 19.87
CA ASN A 140 32.44 -8.32 19.13
C ASN A 140 31.69 -9.48 18.47
N LEU A 141 30.45 -9.77 18.88
CA LEU A 141 29.59 -10.78 18.24
C LEU A 141 28.90 -10.26 16.97
N PHE A 142 28.94 -8.95 16.72
CA PHE A 142 28.39 -8.37 15.50
C PHE A 142 29.42 -8.39 14.37
N LEU A 143 29.03 -8.95 13.23
CA LEU A 143 29.88 -9.02 12.04
C LEU A 143 29.60 -7.83 11.13
N SER A 144 30.67 -7.21 10.63
CA SER A 144 30.58 -6.17 9.60
C SER A 144 30.15 -6.79 8.27
N ALA A 145 29.21 -6.15 7.59
CA ALA A 145 28.68 -6.55 6.31
C ALA A 145 28.33 -5.33 5.45
N ILE A 146 28.20 -5.56 4.14
CA ILE A 146 27.73 -4.57 3.18
C ILE A 146 26.36 -5.03 2.69
N ASN A 147 25.40 -4.11 2.60
CA ASN A 147 24.09 -4.45 2.04
C ASN A 147 24.16 -4.44 0.51
N ASP A 148 24.84 -5.40 -0.11
CA ASP A 148 25.02 -5.49 -1.58
C ASP A 148 24.56 -6.83 -2.16
N VAL A 149 23.99 -7.71 -1.32
CA VAL A 149 23.49 -9.01 -1.72
C VAL A 149 22.19 -8.84 -2.50
N LEU A 150 22.19 -9.29 -3.75
CA LEU A 150 21.02 -9.38 -4.60
C LEU A 150 20.41 -10.77 -4.48
N GLU A 151 19.14 -10.84 -4.08
CA GLU A 151 18.40 -12.09 -3.98
C GLU A 151 17.89 -12.50 -5.37
N PRO A 152 18.29 -13.67 -5.91
CA PRO A 152 17.80 -14.12 -7.22
C PRO A 152 16.31 -14.46 -7.18
N GLU A 153 15.61 -14.37 -8.32
CA GLU A 153 14.23 -14.84 -8.41
C GLU A 153 14.12 -16.34 -8.13
N ILE A 154 13.02 -16.72 -7.48
CA ILE A 154 12.70 -18.10 -7.20
C ILE A 154 12.42 -18.84 -8.52
N MET A 155 12.88 -20.08 -8.59
CA MET A 155 12.64 -20.98 -9.71
C MET A 155 11.63 -22.05 -9.31
N VAL A 156 10.75 -22.41 -10.23
CA VAL A 156 9.77 -23.50 -10.11
C VAL A 156 9.98 -24.50 -11.24
N ASP A 157 9.76 -25.78 -10.94
CA ASP A 157 9.99 -26.85 -11.89
C ASP A 157 8.66 -27.35 -12.43
N CYS A 158 8.56 -27.51 -13.76
CA CYS A 158 7.37 -28.10 -14.36
C CYS A 158 7.21 -29.54 -13.89
N ILE A 159 6.06 -29.91 -13.30
CA ILE A 159 5.86 -31.25 -12.75
C ILE A 159 5.90 -32.35 -13.83
N VAL A 160 5.64 -32.00 -15.09
CA VAL A 160 5.65 -32.91 -16.25
C VAL A 160 7.05 -33.07 -16.84
N CYS A 161 7.63 -31.99 -17.40
CA CYS A 161 8.91 -32.07 -18.12
C CYS A 161 10.15 -31.76 -17.26
N LYS A 162 9.98 -31.39 -15.98
CA LYS A 162 11.05 -31.01 -15.03
C LYS A 162 11.91 -29.82 -15.47
N ARG A 163 11.57 -29.13 -16.56
CA ARG A 163 12.24 -27.87 -16.95
C ARG A 163 11.98 -26.79 -15.89
N ARG A 164 13.03 -26.04 -15.53
CA ARG A 164 12.99 -24.97 -14.53
C ARG A 164 12.56 -23.65 -15.16
N TRP A 165 11.70 -22.91 -14.47
CA TRP A 165 11.16 -21.61 -14.88
C TRP A 165 11.31 -20.61 -13.74
N HIS A 166 11.54 -19.33 -14.04
CA HIS A 166 11.36 -18.30 -13.02
C HIS A 166 9.90 -18.30 -12.57
N GLN A 167 9.65 -18.29 -11.27
CA GLN A 167 8.29 -18.29 -10.70
C GLN A 167 7.46 -17.11 -11.23
N VAL A 168 8.08 -15.94 -11.35
CA VAL A 168 7.48 -14.72 -11.92
C VAL A 168 7.13 -14.91 -13.40
N CYS A 169 7.98 -15.58 -14.18
CA CYS A 169 7.69 -15.88 -15.59
C CYS A 169 6.60 -16.95 -15.75
N ALA A 170 6.56 -17.92 -14.83
CA ALA A 170 5.55 -18.97 -14.78
C ALA A 170 4.17 -18.41 -14.37
N LEU A 171 4.14 -17.27 -13.68
CA LEU A 171 2.97 -16.77 -12.94
C LEU A 171 2.36 -17.89 -12.10
N HIS A 172 3.20 -18.53 -11.27
CA HIS A 172 2.81 -19.67 -10.44
C HIS A 172 2.79 -19.31 -8.96
N CYS A 173 1.70 -19.63 -8.29
CA CYS A 173 1.47 -19.39 -6.87
C CYS A 173 0.81 -20.62 -6.26
N ASP A 174 1.46 -21.22 -5.25
CA ASP A 174 1.02 -22.48 -4.65
C ASP A 174 -0.34 -22.34 -3.95
N GLN A 175 -0.70 -21.14 -3.49
CA GLN A 175 -2.02 -20.84 -2.93
C GLN A 175 -3.15 -20.94 -3.97
N ILE A 176 -2.85 -20.73 -5.26
CA ILE A 176 -3.82 -20.85 -6.36
C ILE A 176 -3.78 -22.26 -6.95
N TRP A 177 -2.57 -22.78 -7.18
CA TRP A 177 -2.32 -24.08 -7.81
C TRP A 177 -1.44 -24.97 -6.93
N PRO A 178 -2.02 -25.60 -5.90
CA PRO A 178 -1.26 -26.44 -4.96
C PRO A 178 -0.73 -27.73 -5.60
N ASP A 179 -1.34 -28.20 -6.68
CA ASP A 179 -0.92 -29.41 -7.41
C ASP A 179 0.41 -29.22 -8.18
N GLY A 180 0.91 -27.98 -8.24
CA GLY A 180 2.19 -27.63 -8.82
C GLY A 180 2.10 -27.03 -10.23
N PHE A 181 3.25 -26.58 -10.72
CA PHE A 181 3.37 -25.85 -11.97
C PHE A 181 3.42 -26.78 -13.19
N ILE A 182 2.60 -26.50 -14.21
CA ILE A 182 2.71 -27.11 -15.55
C ILE A 182 3.04 -26.01 -16.57
N CYS A 183 4.18 -26.14 -17.26
CA CYS A 183 4.60 -25.14 -18.24
C CYS A 183 3.71 -25.11 -19.48
N ASN A 184 3.64 -23.94 -20.14
CA ASN A 184 2.82 -23.73 -21.34
C ASN A 184 3.15 -24.70 -22.47
N THR A 185 4.41 -25.15 -22.59
CA THR A 185 4.82 -26.15 -23.57
C THR A 185 4.15 -27.49 -23.30
N CYS A 186 4.18 -28.00 -22.07
CA CYS A 186 3.53 -29.25 -21.71
C CYS A 186 2.00 -29.18 -21.84
N VAL A 187 1.39 -28.06 -21.46
CA VAL A 187 -0.06 -27.83 -21.65
C VAL A 187 -0.44 -28.01 -23.12
N ARG A 188 0.34 -27.41 -24.05
CA ARG A 188 0.07 -27.49 -25.50
C ARG A 188 0.41 -28.86 -26.10
N GLU A 189 1.56 -29.43 -25.76
CA GLU A 189 2.05 -30.70 -26.34
C GLU A 189 1.21 -31.91 -25.91
N TYR A 190 0.77 -31.94 -24.66
CA TYR A 190 0.04 -33.07 -24.07
C TYR A 190 -1.45 -32.80 -23.87
N ASN A 191 -1.95 -31.63 -24.32
CA ASN A 191 -3.33 -31.19 -24.16
C ASN A 191 -3.85 -31.32 -22.71
N LEU A 192 -3.02 -30.89 -21.75
CA LEU A 192 -3.33 -31.00 -20.32
C LEU A 192 -4.28 -29.88 -19.90
N PRO A 193 -5.25 -30.15 -19.00
CA PRO A 193 -6.11 -29.12 -18.46
C PRO A 193 -5.28 -28.14 -17.62
N ARG A 194 -5.59 -26.85 -17.73
CA ARG A 194 -5.04 -25.81 -16.84
C ARG A 194 -6.17 -25.30 -15.96
N LYS A 195 -6.05 -25.50 -14.65
CA LYS A 195 -7.00 -24.93 -13.69
C LYS A 195 -6.98 -23.41 -13.82
N GLU A 196 -8.13 -22.79 -14.00
CA GLU A 196 -8.23 -21.35 -14.10
C GLU A 196 -7.87 -20.67 -12.77
N ASN A 197 -7.38 -19.43 -12.86
CA ASN A 197 -7.16 -18.61 -11.68
C ASN A 197 -8.51 -18.03 -11.22
N CYS A 198 -9.05 -18.52 -10.10
CA CYS A 198 -10.25 -17.95 -9.48
C CYS A 198 -9.94 -16.75 -8.58
N HIS A 199 -8.68 -16.51 -8.20
CA HIS A 199 -8.25 -15.40 -7.34
C HIS A 199 -8.01 -14.11 -8.14
N LYS A 200 -8.97 -13.75 -8.98
CA LYS A 200 -8.94 -12.51 -9.77
C LYS A 200 -9.67 -11.36 -9.07
N ALA A 201 -9.37 -10.13 -9.45
CA ALA A 201 -10.07 -8.95 -8.97
C ALA A 201 -11.54 -8.94 -9.41
N GLU A 202 -11.84 -9.46 -10.61
CA GLU A 202 -13.22 -9.57 -11.10
C GLU A 202 -14.11 -10.41 -10.17
N ASN A 203 -13.53 -11.42 -9.51
CA ASN A 203 -14.21 -12.33 -8.59
C ASN A 203 -14.29 -11.79 -7.15
N LEU A 204 -13.69 -10.64 -6.86
CA LEU A 204 -13.91 -9.98 -5.57
C LEU A 204 -15.30 -9.32 -5.54
N PRO A 205 -15.96 -9.25 -4.36
CA PRO A 205 -17.24 -8.58 -4.22
C PRO A 205 -17.18 -7.14 -4.74
N ALA A 206 -18.12 -6.80 -5.62
CA ALA A 206 -18.30 -5.43 -6.08
C ALA A 206 -19.16 -4.66 -5.07
N THR A 207 -18.78 -3.42 -4.83
CA THR A 207 -19.58 -2.41 -4.11
C THR A 207 -20.20 -1.42 -5.09
N ASP A 208 -21.15 -0.60 -4.66
CA ASP A 208 -21.73 0.46 -5.49
C ASP A 208 -20.66 1.47 -5.93
N LEU A 209 -19.80 1.93 -5.01
CA LEU A 209 -18.66 2.78 -5.34
C LEU A 209 -17.80 2.13 -6.43
N SER A 210 -17.37 0.88 -6.22
CA SER A 210 -16.49 0.21 -7.16
C SER A 210 -17.14 0.03 -8.55
N SER A 211 -18.45 -0.27 -8.57
CA SER A 211 -19.20 -0.53 -9.80
C SER A 211 -19.42 0.75 -10.61
N GLN A 212 -19.67 1.88 -9.93
CA GLN A 212 -19.81 3.18 -10.59
C GLN A 212 -18.49 3.66 -11.18
N LEU A 213 -17.39 3.54 -10.43
CA LEU A 213 -16.05 3.86 -10.93
C LEU A 213 -15.68 2.99 -12.14
N GLU A 214 -15.91 1.67 -12.02
CA GLU A 214 -15.63 0.72 -13.09
C GLU A 214 -16.44 1.05 -14.35
N SER A 215 -17.74 1.33 -14.21
CA SER A 215 -18.61 1.69 -15.32
C SER A 215 -18.18 2.99 -15.99
N ARG A 216 -17.82 4.00 -15.20
CA ARG A 216 -17.34 5.29 -15.72
C ARG A 216 -16.07 5.14 -16.54
N VAL A 217 -15.07 4.44 -16.02
CA VAL A 217 -13.78 4.24 -16.70
C VAL A 217 -13.95 3.41 -17.97
N ASN A 218 -14.69 2.30 -17.92
CA ASN A 218 -14.88 1.46 -19.11
C ASN A 218 -15.75 2.17 -20.17
N LYS A 219 -16.74 2.96 -19.77
CA LYS A 219 -17.49 3.82 -20.71
C LYS A 219 -16.57 4.83 -21.40
N PHE A 220 -15.71 5.51 -20.66
CA PHE A 220 -14.72 6.43 -21.24
C PHE A 220 -13.83 5.72 -22.27
N LEU A 221 -13.34 4.51 -21.95
CA LEU A 221 -12.51 3.74 -22.88
C LEU A 221 -13.28 3.31 -24.12
N LEU A 222 -14.54 2.88 -23.97
CA LEU A 222 -15.43 2.55 -25.09
C LEU A 222 -15.66 3.77 -26.00
N ASP A 223 -15.93 4.94 -25.43
CA ASP A 223 -16.12 6.20 -26.18
C ASP A 223 -14.85 6.62 -26.95
N LYS A 224 -13.68 6.16 -26.52
CA LYS A 224 -12.39 6.34 -27.21
C LYS A 224 -12.06 5.23 -28.20
N ASN A 225 -13.00 4.33 -28.49
CA ASN A 225 -12.81 3.12 -29.30
C ASN A 225 -11.63 2.26 -28.81
N CYS A 226 -11.43 2.20 -27.49
CA CYS A 226 -10.40 1.39 -26.86
C CYS A 226 -11.01 0.07 -26.40
N HIS A 227 -10.51 -1.04 -26.95
CA HIS A 227 -10.94 -2.39 -26.61
C HIS A 227 -9.84 -3.21 -25.92
N GLU A 228 -8.70 -2.58 -25.58
CA GLU A 228 -7.59 -3.24 -24.90
C GLU A 228 -7.86 -3.38 -23.40
N GLY A 229 -8.20 -4.60 -22.97
CA GLY A 229 -8.25 -5.00 -21.56
C GLY A 229 -9.27 -4.24 -20.71
N ARG A 230 -10.34 -4.92 -20.28
CA ARG A 230 -11.33 -4.36 -19.35
C ARG A 230 -10.65 -3.88 -18.06
N VAL A 231 -11.06 -2.71 -17.57
CA VAL A 231 -10.65 -2.22 -16.25
C VAL A 231 -11.62 -2.77 -15.22
N THR A 232 -11.08 -3.35 -14.15
CA THR A 232 -11.84 -3.81 -12.98
C THR A 232 -11.47 -2.91 -11.81
N ILE A 233 -12.45 -2.40 -11.06
CA ILE A 233 -12.21 -1.57 -9.87
C ILE A 233 -12.86 -2.22 -8.67
N ARG A 234 -12.16 -2.30 -7.54
CA ARG A 234 -12.66 -2.91 -6.30
C ARG A 234 -12.31 -2.08 -5.08
N VAL A 235 -13.26 -1.99 -4.14
CA VAL A 235 -13.00 -1.56 -2.77
C VAL A 235 -12.48 -2.79 -2.02
N LEU A 236 -11.23 -2.75 -1.58
CA LEU A 236 -10.56 -3.87 -0.91
C LEU A 236 -10.66 -3.79 0.62
N HIS A 237 -10.91 -2.60 1.15
CA HIS A 237 -11.16 -2.35 2.57
C HIS A 237 -12.13 -1.18 2.73
N SER A 238 -13.04 -1.27 3.70
CA SER A 238 -13.96 -0.22 4.12
C SER A 238 -14.27 -0.40 5.61
N GLY A 239 -13.61 0.37 6.47
CA GLY A 239 -13.68 0.21 7.92
C GLY A 239 -13.76 1.54 8.67
N ASP A 240 -14.42 1.54 9.83
CA ASP A 240 -14.59 2.74 10.65
C ASP A 240 -13.38 2.97 11.56
N LYS A 241 -12.90 4.22 11.62
CA LYS A 241 -11.71 4.65 12.36
C LYS A 241 -11.95 5.96 13.09
N MET A 242 -11.05 6.27 14.02
CA MET A 242 -11.06 7.51 14.79
C MET A 242 -9.77 8.31 14.54
N CYS A 243 -9.90 9.56 14.13
CA CYS A 243 -8.78 10.48 14.03
C CYS A 243 -8.58 11.19 15.38
N HIS A 244 -7.59 10.75 16.14
CA HIS A 244 -7.29 11.34 17.44
C HIS A 244 -6.46 12.61 17.31
N VAL A 245 -6.88 13.65 18.01
CA VAL A 245 -6.14 14.91 18.07
C VAL A 245 -4.93 14.76 18.99
N ASN A 246 -3.75 15.16 18.48
CA ASN A 246 -2.50 15.14 19.23
C ASN A 246 -2.66 15.83 20.60
N PRO A 247 -2.16 15.24 21.70
CA PRO A 247 -2.22 15.83 23.04
C PRO A 247 -1.74 17.29 23.12
N LYS A 248 -0.75 17.68 22.30
CA LYS A 248 -0.29 19.07 22.22
C LYS A 248 -1.38 19.99 21.68
N SER A 249 -2.04 19.60 20.59
CA SER A 249 -3.13 20.38 19.99
C SER A 249 -4.37 20.42 20.89
N LYS A 250 -4.70 19.33 21.59
CA LYS A 250 -5.80 19.31 22.57
C LYS A 250 -5.61 20.35 23.67
N ARG A 251 -4.37 20.64 24.09
CA ARG A 251 -4.08 21.69 25.10
C ARG A 251 -4.33 23.11 24.58
N TYR A 252 -4.22 23.33 23.27
CA TYR A 252 -4.43 24.65 22.67
C TYR A 252 -5.89 24.91 22.29
N PHE A 253 -6.65 23.86 21.96
CA PHE A 253 -8.01 23.97 21.43
C PHE A 253 -9.06 23.24 22.30
N SER A 254 -8.77 23.06 23.59
CA SER A 254 -9.48 22.13 24.49
C SER A 254 -11.00 22.29 24.53
N ASN A 255 -11.52 23.48 24.26
CA ASN A 255 -12.95 23.78 24.32
C ASN A 255 -13.65 23.74 22.94
N GLN A 256 -12.90 23.56 21.85
CA GLN A 256 -13.37 23.70 20.46
C GLN A 256 -13.22 22.43 19.62
N VAL A 257 -12.63 21.38 20.19
CA VAL A 257 -12.30 20.14 19.49
C VAL A 257 -13.01 18.99 20.20
N ALA A 258 -13.63 18.11 19.41
CA ALA A 258 -14.31 16.93 19.94
C ALA A 258 -13.38 16.13 20.88
N ASN A 259 -13.84 15.89 22.11
CA ASN A 259 -13.05 15.24 23.16
C ASN A 259 -12.53 13.86 22.71
N ASP A 260 -13.33 13.14 21.94
CA ASP A 260 -13.11 11.75 21.53
C ASP A 260 -12.39 11.60 20.17
N GLY A 261 -12.23 12.70 19.42
CA GLY A 261 -11.65 12.73 18.08
C GLY A 261 -12.69 12.87 16.97
N PHE A 262 -12.27 12.63 15.73
CA PHE A 262 -13.13 12.73 14.56
C PHE A 262 -13.34 11.34 13.94
N PRO A 263 -14.55 10.76 14.02
CA PRO A 263 -14.84 9.47 13.39
C PRO A 263 -14.84 9.63 11.87
N TYR A 264 -14.32 8.62 11.17
CA TYR A 264 -14.31 8.55 9.72
C TYR A 264 -14.32 7.10 9.25
N ARG A 265 -14.78 6.88 8.02
CA ARG A 265 -14.62 5.60 7.33
C ARG A 265 -13.39 5.67 6.43
N THR A 266 -12.47 4.71 6.57
CA THR A 266 -11.36 4.54 5.63
C THR A 266 -11.78 3.60 4.50
N LYS A 267 -11.45 3.93 3.25
CA LYS A 267 -11.65 3.01 2.12
C LYS A 267 -10.37 2.86 1.30
N THR A 268 -10.12 1.65 0.85
CA THR A 268 -8.97 1.29 0.01
C THR A 268 -9.47 0.81 -1.34
N ILE A 269 -9.14 1.53 -2.40
CA ILE A 269 -9.68 1.31 -3.76
C ILE A 269 -8.52 1.00 -4.70
N PHE A 270 -8.63 -0.10 -5.45
CA PHE A 270 -7.64 -0.50 -6.45
C PHE A 270 -8.29 -0.68 -7.83
N ALA A 271 -7.53 -0.33 -8.87
CA ALA A 271 -7.91 -0.60 -10.26
C ALA A 271 -6.92 -1.56 -10.93
N PHE A 272 -7.48 -2.47 -11.70
CA PHE A 272 -6.81 -3.60 -12.34
C PHE A 272 -7.12 -3.58 -13.83
N GLN A 273 -6.17 -4.03 -14.64
CA GLN A 273 -6.39 -4.27 -16.06
C GLN A 273 -5.85 -5.63 -16.45
N GLU A 274 -6.60 -6.39 -17.24
CA GLU A 274 -6.09 -7.61 -17.86
C GLU A 274 -5.12 -7.28 -19.00
N ILE A 275 -3.89 -7.77 -18.89
CA ILE A 275 -2.82 -7.59 -19.89
C ILE A 275 -2.21 -8.96 -20.19
N ASP A 276 -2.34 -9.41 -21.44
CA ASP A 276 -1.87 -10.72 -21.92
C ASP A 276 -2.34 -11.90 -21.02
N GLY A 277 -3.63 -11.91 -20.64
CA GLY A 277 -4.25 -12.97 -19.84
C GLY A 277 -3.94 -12.94 -18.34
N ALA A 278 -3.38 -11.85 -17.82
CA ALA A 278 -3.09 -11.68 -16.40
C ALA A 278 -3.46 -10.27 -15.91
N GLU A 279 -4.04 -10.17 -14.71
CA GLU A 279 -4.39 -8.89 -14.12
C GLU A 279 -3.16 -8.13 -13.62
N VAL A 280 -3.19 -6.81 -13.82
CA VAL A 280 -2.18 -5.88 -13.31
C VAL A 280 -2.87 -4.78 -12.53
N ALA A 281 -2.62 -4.72 -11.24
CA ALA A 281 -2.97 -3.55 -10.42
C ALA A 281 -2.14 -2.37 -10.89
N PHE A 282 -2.80 -1.29 -11.34
CA PHE A 282 -2.13 -0.14 -11.93
C PHE A 282 -2.38 1.17 -11.18
N PHE A 283 -3.38 1.20 -10.30
CA PHE A 283 -3.78 2.35 -9.50
C PHE A 283 -4.28 1.86 -8.13
N GLY A 284 -3.89 2.56 -7.07
CA GLY A 284 -4.38 2.34 -5.71
C GLY A 284 -4.62 3.67 -5.01
N MET A 285 -5.64 3.75 -4.15
CA MET A 285 -5.99 4.95 -3.41
C MET A 285 -6.58 4.62 -2.04
N TYR A 286 -6.18 5.39 -1.03
CA TYR A 286 -6.77 5.36 0.31
C TYR A 286 -7.48 6.69 0.57
N VAL A 287 -8.71 6.62 1.08
CA VAL A 287 -9.53 7.79 1.38
C VAL A 287 -10.06 7.74 2.81
N GLN A 288 -10.34 8.91 3.37
CA GLN A 288 -11.02 9.08 4.65
C GLN A 288 -12.31 9.83 4.42
N GLU A 289 -13.43 9.26 4.84
CA GLU A 289 -14.77 9.82 4.65
C GLU A 289 -15.36 10.21 6.02
N TYR A 290 -15.53 11.52 6.26
CA TYR A 290 -16.10 12.08 7.48
C TYR A 290 -17.54 12.49 7.19
N ASP A 291 -18.49 11.73 7.73
CA ASP A 291 -19.92 11.85 7.42
C ASP A 291 -20.58 13.07 8.10
N GLU A 292 -21.91 13.09 8.13
CA GLU A 292 -22.68 14.16 8.77
C GLU A 292 -22.70 14.09 10.31
N HIS A 293 -22.41 12.93 10.89
CA HIS A 293 -22.34 12.74 12.34
C HIS A 293 -20.97 13.12 12.90
N CYS A 294 -19.95 13.18 12.04
CA CYS A 294 -18.63 13.67 12.41
C CYS A 294 -18.69 15.14 12.87
N PRO A 295 -18.13 15.50 14.05
CA PRO A 295 -18.11 16.88 14.53
C PRO A 295 -17.36 17.84 13.61
N ALA A 296 -17.74 19.11 13.66
CA ALA A 296 -17.00 20.18 13.01
C ALA A 296 -15.54 20.22 13.54
N PRO A 297 -14.54 20.53 12.69
CA PRO A 297 -14.65 21.02 11.32
C PRO A 297 -14.72 19.94 10.23
N ASN A 298 -14.74 18.65 10.59
CA ASN A 298 -14.60 17.54 9.64
C ASN A 298 -15.92 17.08 9.01
N THR A 299 -17.07 17.53 9.52
CA THR A 299 -18.41 17.18 9.02
C THR A 299 -18.53 17.26 7.50
N ARG A 300 -19.00 16.18 6.87
CA ARG A 300 -19.26 16.06 5.42
C ARG A 300 -18.03 16.37 4.55
N ARG A 301 -16.86 15.89 4.95
CA ARG A 301 -15.60 16.04 4.20
C ARG A 301 -15.03 14.69 3.82
N VAL A 302 -14.45 14.60 2.63
CA VAL A 302 -13.58 13.47 2.27
C VAL A 302 -12.14 13.93 2.11
N TYR A 303 -11.19 13.10 2.48
CA TYR A 303 -9.76 13.33 2.28
C TYR A 303 -9.16 12.19 1.48
N ILE A 304 -8.66 12.49 0.29
CA ILE A 304 -7.84 11.57 -0.50
C ILE A 304 -6.46 11.57 0.15
N SER A 305 -6.26 10.61 1.05
CA SER A 305 -5.06 10.55 1.90
C SER A 305 -3.80 10.25 1.09
N ILE A 306 -3.91 9.32 0.14
CA ILE A 306 -2.82 8.90 -0.73
C ILE A 306 -3.39 8.18 -1.94
N PHE A 307 -2.76 8.39 -3.09
CA PHE A 307 -2.95 7.53 -4.25
C PHE A 307 -1.59 7.28 -4.90
N ASP A 308 -1.47 6.15 -5.57
CA ASP A 308 -0.24 5.74 -6.21
C ASP A 308 -0.56 4.99 -7.51
N THR A 309 0.41 4.92 -8.42
CA THR A 309 0.19 4.34 -9.75
C THR A 309 1.43 3.63 -10.26
N VAL A 310 1.23 2.56 -11.03
CA VAL A 310 2.29 1.94 -11.83
C VAL A 310 1.97 2.08 -13.32
N ARG A 311 2.99 2.38 -14.12
CA ARG A 311 2.86 2.87 -15.50
C ARG A 311 2.34 1.86 -16.53
N PHE A 312 1.91 0.67 -16.12
CA PHE A 312 1.70 -0.47 -17.02
C PHE A 312 0.36 -0.52 -17.74
N PHE A 313 -0.57 0.38 -17.42
CA PHE A 313 -1.85 0.51 -18.14
C PHE A 313 -1.65 0.58 -19.66
N ARG A 314 -2.49 -0.15 -20.40
CA ARG A 314 -2.52 -0.21 -21.86
C ARG A 314 -3.90 0.23 -22.39
N PRO A 315 -3.98 1.04 -23.46
CA PRO A 315 -2.86 1.67 -24.14
C PRO A 315 -2.30 2.82 -23.29
N ASN A 316 -0.98 3.02 -23.33
CA ASN A 316 -0.32 4.09 -22.56
C ASN A 316 -0.83 5.50 -22.94
N LEU A 317 -1.46 5.66 -24.10
CA LEU A 317 -2.08 6.91 -24.55
C LEU A 317 -3.12 7.43 -23.54
N TYR A 318 -4.01 6.56 -23.04
CA TYR A 318 -5.12 6.95 -22.17
C TYR A 318 -4.82 6.83 -20.68
N ARG A 319 -3.62 6.39 -20.33
CA ARG A 319 -3.23 6.10 -18.94
C ARG A 319 -3.47 7.27 -17.99
N GLN A 320 -3.12 8.49 -18.39
CA GLN A 320 -3.31 9.67 -17.54
C GLN A 320 -4.79 10.05 -17.43
N ASP A 321 -5.55 9.92 -18.51
CA ASP A 321 -6.98 10.24 -18.51
C ASP A 321 -7.76 9.23 -17.68
N VAL A 322 -7.41 7.94 -17.71
CA VAL A 322 -8.02 6.91 -16.84
C VAL A 322 -7.79 7.21 -15.36
N TYR A 323 -6.61 7.68 -14.97
CA TYR A 323 -6.39 8.10 -13.58
C TYR A 323 -7.28 9.29 -13.19
N HIS A 324 -7.50 10.23 -14.12
CA HIS A 324 -8.44 11.33 -13.90
C HIS A 324 -9.88 10.81 -13.81
N GLU A 325 -10.29 9.86 -14.66
CA GLU A 325 -11.64 9.28 -14.60
C GLU A 325 -11.94 8.62 -13.26
N ILE A 326 -10.97 7.92 -12.67
CA ILE A 326 -11.11 7.30 -11.34
C ILE A 326 -11.30 8.38 -10.27
N LEU A 327 -10.46 9.41 -10.26
CA LEU A 327 -10.52 10.49 -9.26
C LEU A 327 -11.79 11.33 -9.40
N ILE A 328 -12.16 11.73 -10.62
CA ILE A 328 -13.39 12.48 -10.90
C ILE A 328 -14.61 11.63 -10.57
N GLY A 329 -14.61 10.35 -10.95
CA GLY A 329 -15.68 9.42 -10.59
C GLY A 329 -15.86 9.28 -9.08
N TYR A 330 -14.77 9.26 -8.31
CA TYR A 330 -14.84 9.22 -6.85
C TYR A 330 -15.44 10.52 -6.29
N LEU A 331 -15.03 11.69 -6.80
CA LEU A 331 -15.59 12.99 -6.39
C LEU A 331 -17.10 13.08 -6.71
N ASP A 332 -17.52 12.56 -7.85
CA ASP A 332 -18.93 12.51 -8.25
C ASP A 332 -19.73 11.56 -7.34
N TYR A 333 -19.19 10.38 -7.04
CA TYR A 333 -19.81 9.43 -6.11
C TYR A 333 -20.06 10.06 -4.73
N VAL A 334 -19.03 10.63 -4.10
CA VAL A 334 -19.16 11.21 -2.76
C VAL A 334 -20.05 12.46 -2.76
N LYS A 335 -20.06 13.23 -3.86
CA LYS A 335 -21.04 14.31 -4.03
C LYS A 335 -22.46 13.76 -4.00
N GLN A 336 -22.76 12.69 -4.75
CA GLN A 336 -24.10 12.09 -4.75
C GLN A 336 -24.50 11.54 -3.36
N ARG A 337 -23.52 11.18 -2.52
CA ARG A 337 -23.73 10.78 -1.11
C ARG A 337 -23.77 11.94 -0.11
N GLY A 338 -23.83 13.20 -0.57
CA GLY A 338 -24.04 14.34 0.32
C GLY A 338 -22.79 14.87 1.01
N TYR A 339 -21.59 14.44 0.60
CA TYR A 339 -20.35 15.09 1.04
C TYR A 339 -20.25 16.49 0.42
N MET A 340 -19.80 17.45 1.22
CA MET A 340 -19.75 18.87 0.84
C MET A 340 -18.40 19.26 0.24
N TYR A 341 -17.32 18.69 0.78
CA TYR A 341 -15.97 19.04 0.40
C TYR A 341 -15.10 17.79 0.22
N ALA A 342 -14.17 17.88 -0.72
CA ALA A 342 -13.06 16.94 -0.83
C ALA A 342 -11.72 17.65 -0.63
N HIS A 343 -10.77 16.93 -0.06
CA HIS A 343 -9.44 17.42 0.24
C HIS A 343 -8.40 16.52 -0.42
N MET A 344 -7.40 17.12 -1.05
CA MET A 344 -6.30 16.41 -1.70
C MET A 344 -5.00 17.17 -1.48
N TRP A 345 -3.93 16.45 -1.13
CA TRP A 345 -2.59 17.02 -1.02
C TRP A 345 -1.69 16.50 -2.15
N ALA A 346 -1.29 17.39 -3.05
CA ALA A 346 -0.34 17.11 -4.12
C ALA A 346 1.10 17.11 -3.58
N CYS A 347 1.43 16.07 -2.80
CA CYS A 347 2.78 15.80 -2.34
C CYS A 347 3.39 14.67 -3.19
N PRO A 348 4.44 14.94 -3.98
CA PRO A 348 5.11 13.87 -4.71
C PRO A 348 5.89 12.97 -3.74
N ALA A 349 5.95 11.68 -4.06
CA ALA A 349 6.80 10.74 -3.37
C ALA A 349 8.26 11.21 -3.38
N ILE A 350 8.94 11.00 -2.25
CA ILE A 350 10.38 11.25 -2.13
C ILE A 350 11.11 10.09 -2.83
N GLU A 351 12.27 10.37 -3.41
CA GLU A 351 13.07 9.34 -4.07
C GLU A 351 13.37 8.17 -3.11
N ASN A 352 13.04 6.94 -3.54
CA ASN A 352 13.09 5.70 -2.75
C ASN A 352 12.01 5.54 -1.67
N TYR A 353 10.95 6.34 -1.69
CA TYR A 353 9.77 6.16 -0.87
C TYR A 353 8.59 5.74 -1.74
N ASP A 354 8.09 4.53 -1.56
CA ASP A 354 6.92 4.01 -2.26
C ASP A 354 5.67 4.31 -1.44
N TYR A 355 4.60 4.80 -2.08
CA TYR A 355 3.38 5.20 -1.39
C TYR A 355 2.46 4.02 -1.12
N ILE A 356 2.21 3.20 -2.15
CA ILE A 356 1.39 1.99 -2.06
C ILE A 356 2.11 0.83 -2.77
N PHE A 357 2.60 1.02 -3.99
CA PHE A 357 3.19 -0.06 -4.77
C PHE A 357 4.68 -0.23 -4.45
N PHE A 358 5.05 -1.36 -3.86
CA PHE A 358 6.44 -1.66 -3.51
C PHE A 358 7.31 -1.75 -4.77
N ARG A 359 8.32 -0.89 -4.86
CA ARG A 359 9.27 -0.75 -5.98
C ARG A 359 8.63 -0.42 -7.33
N HIS A 360 8.64 0.85 -7.67
CA HIS A 360 8.25 1.33 -8.99
C HIS A 360 9.26 0.98 -10.11
N PRO A 361 8.83 0.96 -11.38
CA PRO A 361 9.72 0.74 -12.52
C PRO A 361 10.78 1.83 -12.63
N SER A 362 12.02 1.48 -12.97
CA SER A 362 13.13 2.44 -13.13
C SER A 362 12.84 3.53 -14.17
N GLU A 363 12.04 3.20 -15.18
CA GLU A 363 11.65 4.13 -16.25
C GLU A 363 10.47 5.02 -15.83
N GLN A 364 9.80 4.74 -14.72
CA GLN A 364 8.73 5.57 -14.17
C GLN A 364 9.33 6.74 -13.40
N ARG A 365 9.37 7.91 -14.05
CA ARG A 365 9.85 9.14 -13.39
C ARG A 365 8.78 9.68 -12.45
N LEU A 366 9.13 9.83 -11.18
CA LEU A 366 8.28 10.51 -10.20
C LEU A 366 8.07 11.98 -10.62
N PRO A 367 6.83 12.50 -10.56
CA PRO A 367 6.57 13.89 -10.90
C PRO A 367 7.20 14.81 -9.85
N LYS A 368 7.83 15.90 -10.30
CA LYS A 368 8.23 17.00 -9.40
C LYS A 368 6.98 17.73 -8.90
N VAL A 369 7.08 18.41 -7.76
CA VAL A 369 5.97 19.15 -7.09
C VAL A 369 5.09 19.92 -8.08
N LYS A 370 5.67 20.83 -8.87
CA LYS A 370 4.91 21.66 -9.84
C LYS A 370 4.20 20.85 -10.93
N ARG A 371 4.79 19.73 -11.36
CA ARG A 371 4.18 18.83 -12.35
C ARG A 371 2.98 18.11 -11.76
N LEU A 372 3.08 17.64 -10.52
CA LEU A 372 1.98 16.99 -9.81
C LEU A 372 0.84 17.98 -9.53
N GLN A 373 1.17 19.20 -9.07
CA GLN A 373 0.18 20.27 -8.88
C GLN A 373 -0.58 20.59 -10.16
N ASN A 374 0.11 20.77 -11.29
CA ASN A 374 -0.52 21.03 -12.58
C ASN A 374 -1.37 19.85 -13.07
N TRP A 375 -0.93 18.62 -12.78
CA TRP A 375 -1.69 17.41 -13.10
C TRP A 375 -3.01 17.37 -12.31
N CYS A 376 -2.96 17.63 -11.00
CA CYS A 376 -4.15 17.75 -10.15
C CYS A 376 -5.09 18.87 -10.63
N LYS A 377 -4.55 20.06 -10.96
CA LYS A 377 -5.35 21.17 -11.51
C LYS A 377 -6.08 20.76 -12.79
N LYS A 378 -5.37 20.13 -13.74
CA LYS A 378 -6.00 19.63 -14.97
C LYS A 378 -7.14 18.64 -14.69
N MET A 379 -6.98 17.76 -13.70
CA MET A 379 -8.04 16.83 -13.29
C MET A 379 -9.24 17.59 -12.70
N LEU A 380 -9.00 18.58 -11.83
CA LEU A 380 -10.06 19.37 -11.19
C LEU A 380 -10.75 20.33 -12.17
N ASP A 381 -10.04 20.89 -13.14
CA ASP A 381 -10.61 21.71 -14.22
C ASP A 381 -11.64 20.89 -15.00
N ARG A 382 -11.30 19.64 -15.35
CA ARG A 382 -12.24 18.69 -15.95
C ARG A 382 -13.42 18.38 -15.03
N ALA A 383 -13.19 18.18 -13.72
CA ALA A 383 -14.27 17.97 -12.77
C ALA A 383 -15.23 19.17 -12.70
N MET A 384 -14.76 20.41 -12.90
CA MET A 384 -15.61 21.59 -12.99
C MET A 384 -16.39 21.67 -14.30
N GLU A 385 -15.73 21.36 -15.43
CA GLU A 385 -16.37 21.28 -16.75
C GLU A 385 -17.51 20.24 -16.77
N GLU A 386 -17.32 19.13 -16.06
CA GLU A 386 -18.32 18.06 -15.92
C GLU A 386 -19.33 18.32 -14.78
N HIS A 387 -19.29 19.49 -14.15
CA HIS A 387 -20.15 19.88 -13.02
C HIS A 387 -20.10 18.94 -11.81
N VAL A 388 -19.02 18.17 -11.67
CA VAL A 388 -18.73 17.36 -10.48
C VAL A 388 -18.27 18.29 -9.35
N ALA A 389 -17.26 19.12 -9.60
CA ALA A 389 -16.82 20.17 -8.67
C ALA A 389 -17.44 21.52 -9.06
N ILE A 390 -17.77 22.34 -8.06
CA ILE A 390 -18.25 23.72 -8.26
C ILE A 390 -17.08 24.69 -8.33
N ASP A 391 -16.11 24.48 -7.44
CA ASP A 391 -14.92 25.31 -7.30
C ASP A 391 -13.84 24.48 -6.61
N TYR A 392 -12.58 24.87 -6.78
CA TYR A 392 -11.50 24.40 -5.93
C TYR A 392 -10.54 25.54 -5.63
N LYS A 393 -10.17 25.69 -4.35
CA LYS A 393 -9.21 26.71 -3.90
C LYS A 393 -8.06 26.06 -3.17
N GLY A 394 -6.86 26.65 -3.32
CA GLY A 394 -5.75 26.41 -2.41
C GLY A 394 -5.93 27.08 -1.04
N ASP A 395 -6.83 28.08 -0.96
CA ASP A 395 -6.87 29.08 0.11
C ASP A 395 -8.09 28.99 1.04
N PHE A 396 -9.00 28.01 0.85
CA PHE A 396 -10.19 27.90 1.72
C PHE A 396 -9.81 27.72 3.19
N TRP A 397 -8.72 26.99 3.45
CA TRP A 397 -8.19 26.87 4.80
C TRP A 397 -7.71 28.21 5.39
N SER A 398 -7.15 29.14 4.60
CA SER A 398 -6.73 30.46 5.14
C SER A 398 -7.96 31.29 5.51
N THR A 399 -8.96 31.35 4.64
CA THR A 399 -10.15 32.19 4.88
C THR A 399 -11.07 31.63 5.96
N THR A 400 -11.24 30.30 6.04
CA THR A 400 -12.01 29.67 7.11
C THR A 400 -11.25 29.69 8.43
N ILE A 401 -9.93 29.41 8.46
CA ILE A 401 -9.15 29.59 9.69
C ILE A 401 -9.10 31.07 10.10
N GLU A 402 -9.00 32.02 9.16
CA GLU A 402 -9.07 33.45 9.47
C GLU A 402 -10.43 33.82 10.09
N ALA A 403 -11.53 33.31 9.52
CA ALA A 403 -12.87 33.54 10.05
C ALA A 403 -13.05 32.89 11.43
N THR A 404 -12.68 31.61 11.57
CA THR A 404 -12.75 30.89 12.85
C THR A 404 -11.83 31.53 13.88
N ILE A 405 -10.59 31.90 13.55
CA ILE A 405 -9.68 32.59 14.48
C ILE A 405 -10.26 33.96 14.90
N LYS A 406 -10.86 34.71 13.97
CA LYS A 406 -11.53 35.99 14.31
C LYS A 406 -12.73 35.78 15.23
N GLU A 407 -13.53 34.74 14.99
CA GLU A 407 -14.65 34.36 15.86
C GLU A 407 -14.15 33.95 17.26
N LEU A 408 -13.00 33.27 17.34
CA LEU A 408 -12.37 32.92 18.62
C LEU A 408 -11.80 34.13 19.36
N ASP A 409 -11.15 35.04 18.63
CA ASP A 409 -10.63 36.29 19.20
C ASP A 409 -11.79 37.18 19.70
N GLN A 410 -12.94 37.17 19.03
CA GLN A 410 -14.16 37.86 19.48
C GLN A 410 -14.81 37.21 20.71
N GLN A 411 -14.80 35.88 20.81
CA GLN A 411 -15.31 35.16 21.98
C GLN A 411 -14.43 35.35 23.23
N ASP A 412 -13.12 35.47 23.07
CA ASP A 412 -12.21 35.79 24.18
C ASP A 412 -12.40 37.25 24.65
N GLU A 413 -12.60 38.21 23.73
CA GLU A 413 -12.89 39.62 24.06
C GLU A 413 -14.25 39.82 24.77
N ASP A 414 -15.29 39.07 24.39
CA ASP A 414 -16.63 39.15 25.01
C ASP A 414 -16.69 38.50 26.41
N SER A 415 -15.70 37.67 26.77
CA SER A 415 -15.62 37.00 28.08
C SER A 415 -14.94 37.83 29.18
N ASP A 416 -14.35 38.97 28.82
CA ASP A 416 -13.59 39.85 29.72
C ASP A 416 -14.43 41.02 30.29
N HIS A 417 -15.71 40.75 30.64
CA HIS A 417 -16.50 41.68 31.45
C HIS A 417 -16.27 41.46 32.96
N PRO A 418 -15.74 42.45 33.71
CA PRO A 418 -15.31 42.24 35.09
C PRO A 418 -16.49 42.22 36.06
N ILE A 419 -16.62 41.13 36.82
CA ILE A 419 -17.39 41.09 38.08
C ILE A 419 -16.47 41.61 39.18
N GLU A 420 -16.85 42.74 39.79
CA GLU A 420 -16.16 43.35 40.93
C GLU A 420 -16.10 42.41 42.15
N SER A 421 -14.91 42.29 42.78
CA SER A 421 -14.81 42.21 44.25
C SER A 421 -13.38 42.43 44.76
N GLU A 422 -13.27 43.54 45.48
CA GLU A 422 -12.57 43.78 46.76
C GLU A 422 -11.05 43.52 46.96
N VAL A 423 -10.36 44.68 47.11
CA VAL A 423 -9.46 45.09 48.20
C VAL A 423 -8.27 44.18 48.57
N SER A 424 -7.03 44.70 48.35
CA SER A 424 -6.09 45.08 49.44
C SER A 424 -4.63 45.19 48.99
N ASN A 425 -4.17 46.44 48.83
CA ASN A 425 -3.00 47.00 49.54
C ASN A 425 -1.67 46.21 49.58
N LYS A 426 -0.63 46.69 48.87
CA LYS A 426 0.38 47.68 49.36
C LYS A 426 1.66 47.66 48.51
N ARG A 427 2.05 48.88 48.07
CA ARG A 427 3.38 49.57 48.21
C ARG A 427 4.64 48.80 47.77
N LYS A 428 5.65 49.38 47.10
CA LYS A 428 5.99 50.74 46.68
C LYS A 428 7.29 50.64 45.84
N CYS A 429 7.45 51.56 44.87
CA CYS A 429 8.68 52.24 44.41
C CYS A 429 9.83 51.40 43.82
N ALA A 430 10.17 51.56 42.52
CA ALA A 430 10.97 52.66 41.89
C ALA A 430 12.46 52.58 42.29
N ASN A 431 13.48 52.77 41.43
CA ASN A 431 13.61 53.27 40.06
C ASN A 431 15.03 52.93 39.55
N ALA A 432 15.19 52.95 38.21
CA ALA A 432 16.33 53.43 37.40
C ALA A 432 17.78 52.96 37.68
N ASP A 433 18.49 52.46 36.65
CA ASP A 433 19.34 53.32 35.81
C ASP A 433 20.04 52.59 34.65
N GLU A 434 20.29 53.36 33.59
CA GLU A 434 20.87 52.99 32.29
C GLU A 434 22.38 52.70 32.34
N LYS A 435 22.88 51.76 31.50
CA LYS A 435 23.72 52.07 30.31
C LYS A 435 24.32 50.86 29.59
N LYS A 436 24.41 51.04 28.27
CA LYS A 436 24.94 50.22 27.17
C LYS A 436 26.40 49.73 27.38
N ASN A 437 26.71 48.52 26.90
CA ASN A 437 27.70 48.32 25.82
C ASN A 437 27.78 46.86 25.31
N LEU A 438 28.20 46.76 24.04
CA LEU A 438 28.04 45.64 23.11
C LEU A 438 29.35 44.85 22.94
N LYS A 439 29.31 43.52 23.07
CA LYS A 439 29.92 42.46 22.21
C LYS A 439 30.48 41.23 22.96
N ARG A 440 29.72 40.13 22.85
CA ARG A 440 30.10 38.80 22.31
C ARG A 440 31.05 37.90 23.13
N MET A 441 30.52 36.81 23.72
CA MET A 441 30.93 35.39 23.53
C MET A 441 30.12 34.42 24.42
N LYS A 442 30.06 33.15 23.99
CA LYS A 442 29.15 32.05 24.40
C LYS A 442 29.51 31.37 25.75
N THR A 443 28.49 30.86 26.46
CA THR A 443 28.38 29.53 27.16
C THR A 443 27.04 29.51 27.93
N GLN A 444 26.04 28.72 27.53
CA GLN A 444 25.70 27.34 27.93
C GLN A 444 25.17 27.20 29.39
N GLU A 445 23.88 26.83 29.49
CA GLU A 445 23.16 26.12 30.60
C GLU A 445 23.09 26.84 31.98
N GLU A 446 21.99 26.94 32.73
CA GLU A 446 20.73 26.19 32.80
C GLU A 446 19.76 26.84 33.83
N LEU A 447 18.47 26.46 33.75
CA LEU A 447 17.35 26.60 34.71
C LEU A 447 16.72 28.00 35.01
N ALA A 448 15.55 28.25 34.40
CA ALA A 448 14.35 28.76 35.10
C ALA A 448 13.06 28.40 34.33
N LYS A 449 12.07 27.91 35.06
CA LYS A 449 10.78 27.39 34.59
C LYS A 449 9.87 28.48 33.99
N SER A 450 9.01 28.02 33.08
CA SER A 450 7.60 28.43 32.96
C SER A 450 7.30 29.88 32.55
N GLN A 451 7.32 30.15 31.24
CA GLN A 451 6.30 30.96 30.57
C GLN A 451 6.31 30.62 29.07
N MET A 452 5.17 30.16 28.55
CA MET A 452 4.98 29.85 27.13
C MET A 452 4.91 31.14 26.29
N PRO A 453 5.30 31.13 25.00
CA PRO A 453 5.11 32.28 24.13
C PRO A 453 3.61 32.56 23.90
N PRO A 454 3.21 33.80 23.58
CA PRO A 454 1.81 34.16 23.40
C PRO A 454 1.17 33.42 22.20
N CYS A 455 -0.14 33.20 22.27
CA CYS A 455 -1.01 32.56 21.26
C CYS A 455 -0.79 33.06 19.81
N THR A 456 -0.31 34.30 19.65
CA THR A 456 -0.04 34.95 18.35
C THR A 456 1.12 34.34 17.55
N ASP A 457 2.13 33.74 18.21
CA ASP A 457 3.31 33.16 17.54
C ASP A 457 3.01 31.82 16.85
N LEU A 458 2.10 31.01 17.39
CA LEU A 458 1.68 29.76 16.75
C LEU A 458 0.76 30.02 15.55
N LYS A 459 -0.23 30.91 15.70
CA LYS A 459 -1.15 31.31 14.63
C LYS A 459 -0.37 31.84 13.43
N SER A 460 0.55 32.78 13.64
CA SER A 460 1.39 33.34 12.56
C SER A 460 2.30 32.31 11.87
N LYS A 461 2.86 31.34 12.61
CA LYS A 461 3.63 30.23 12.03
C LYS A 461 2.77 29.28 11.19
N ILE A 462 1.55 28.99 11.64
CA ILE A 462 0.57 28.19 10.87
C ILE A 462 0.25 28.92 9.57
N PHE A 463 -0.14 30.20 9.63
CA PHE A 463 -0.41 31.01 8.43
C PHE A 463 0.78 31.08 7.47
N SER A 464 1.99 31.34 7.97
CA SER A 464 3.19 31.36 7.13
C SER A 464 3.45 30.02 6.44
N THR A 465 3.15 28.90 7.11
CA THR A 465 3.33 27.55 6.55
C THR A 465 2.26 27.22 5.52
N MET A 466 1.01 27.60 5.81
CA MET A 466 -0.11 27.44 4.89
C MET A 466 0.11 28.22 3.60
N GLU A 467 0.52 29.49 3.70
CA GLU A 467 0.80 30.34 2.54
C GLU A 467 1.92 29.74 1.66
N LYS A 468 2.93 29.13 2.27
CA LYS A 468 4.02 28.43 1.54
C LYS A 468 3.57 27.13 0.87
N THR A 469 2.48 26.52 1.34
CA THR A 469 2.03 25.19 0.89
C THR A 469 0.70 25.21 0.14
N LYS A 470 0.07 26.38 -0.01
CA LYS A 470 -1.25 26.58 -0.62
C LYS A 470 -1.40 26.03 -2.04
N GLU A 471 -0.33 26.03 -2.83
CA GLU A 471 -0.37 25.48 -4.20
C GLU A 471 -0.39 23.94 -4.23
N ALA A 472 -0.07 23.29 -3.10
CA ALA A 472 -0.05 21.83 -2.99
C ALA A 472 -1.32 21.26 -2.34
N PHE A 473 -2.06 22.04 -1.55
CA PHE A 473 -3.28 21.57 -0.88
C PHE A 473 -4.51 22.06 -1.62
N PHE A 474 -5.38 21.14 -2.05
CA PHE A 474 -6.61 21.45 -2.76
C PHE A 474 -7.81 21.23 -1.83
N VAL A 475 -8.66 22.25 -1.71
CA VAL A 475 -10.00 22.14 -1.14
C VAL A 475 -11.00 22.25 -2.28
N ILE A 476 -11.74 21.17 -2.50
CA ILE A 476 -12.66 20.99 -3.62
C ILE A 476 -14.08 21.12 -3.06
N CYS A 477 -14.86 22.03 -3.63
CA CYS A 477 -16.24 22.28 -3.27
C CYS A 477 -17.17 21.45 -4.16
N LEU A 478 -17.94 20.53 -3.58
CA LEU A 478 -18.84 19.64 -4.31
C LEU A 478 -20.27 20.20 -4.39
N HIS A 479 -20.69 20.94 -3.35
CA HIS A 479 -22.01 21.56 -3.21
C HIS A 479 -21.90 23.02 -2.82
N ASN A 480 -22.87 23.84 -3.23
CA ASN A 480 -22.91 25.24 -2.83
C ASN A 480 -23.35 25.32 -1.36
N PRO A 481 -22.50 25.82 -0.43
CA PRO A 481 -22.80 25.86 0.99
C PRO A 481 -23.97 26.80 1.35
N ILE A 482 -24.34 27.73 0.46
CA ILE A 482 -25.37 28.74 0.72
C ILE A 482 -26.75 28.30 0.17
N ALA A 483 -26.77 27.46 -0.87
CA ALA A 483 -27.98 27.23 -1.67
C ALA A 483 -28.59 25.83 -1.53
N THR A 484 -27.91 24.88 -0.87
CA THR A 484 -28.29 23.46 -0.90
C THR A 484 -28.27 22.89 0.51
N SER A 485 -29.40 22.34 0.97
CA SER A 485 -29.34 21.30 2.01
C SER A 485 -28.86 20.03 1.33
N PRO A 486 -27.63 19.56 1.57
CA PRO A 486 -27.16 18.32 0.97
C PRO A 486 -28.04 17.15 1.44
N PRO A 487 -28.19 16.08 0.63
CA PRO A 487 -28.86 14.87 1.09
C PRO A 487 -28.15 14.29 2.32
N ALA A 488 -28.87 13.53 3.14
CA ALA A 488 -28.27 12.76 4.23
C ALA A 488 -27.12 11.90 3.69
N VAL A 489 -26.02 11.79 4.46
CA VAL A 489 -24.92 10.94 4.05
C VAL A 489 -25.38 9.50 4.14
N ASN A 490 -25.48 8.85 2.99
CA ASN A 490 -25.91 7.47 2.90
C ASN A 490 -24.81 6.66 2.20
N ASP A 491 -24.06 5.87 2.96
CA ASP A 491 -23.15 4.89 2.41
C ASP A 491 -23.88 3.55 2.29
N THR A 492 -24.16 3.11 1.07
CA THR A 492 -24.86 1.83 0.84
C THR A 492 -23.92 0.64 0.79
N ASP A 493 -22.61 0.89 0.77
CA ASP A 493 -21.62 -0.17 0.69
C ASP A 493 -21.48 -0.86 2.05
N VAL A 494 -21.52 -2.20 2.03
CA VAL A 494 -21.26 -3.01 3.22
C VAL A 494 -19.79 -2.82 3.63
N PRO A 495 -19.48 -2.68 4.93
CA PRO A 495 -18.10 -2.66 5.40
C PRO A 495 -17.30 -3.87 4.92
N ILE A 496 -16.03 -3.65 4.60
CA ILE A 496 -15.11 -4.68 4.12
C ILE A 496 -13.89 -4.66 5.02
N GLU A 497 -13.77 -5.63 5.91
CA GLU A 497 -12.59 -5.79 6.74
C GLU A 497 -11.54 -6.61 5.98
N CYS A 498 -10.34 -6.05 5.88
CA CYS A 498 -9.18 -6.68 5.26
C CYS A 498 -7.93 -6.05 5.85
N ASP A 499 -7.27 -6.77 6.76
CA ASP A 499 -6.09 -6.27 7.49
C ASP A 499 -4.94 -5.89 6.56
N LEU A 500 -4.75 -6.67 5.49
CA LEU A 500 -3.75 -6.40 4.46
C LEU A 500 -3.94 -5.03 3.81
N MET A 501 -5.20 -4.62 3.62
CA MET A 501 -5.59 -3.41 2.89
C MET A 501 -6.08 -2.28 3.80
N ASP A 502 -6.03 -2.47 5.12
CA ASP A 502 -6.47 -1.50 6.13
C ASP A 502 -5.54 -0.27 6.20
N THR A 503 -4.24 -0.51 6.03
CA THR A 503 -3.23 0.55 5.99
C THR A 503 -2.23 0.31 4.87
N ARG A 504 -1.70 1.39 4.30
CA ARG A 504 -0.61 1.29 3.32
C ARG A 504 0.61 0.55 3.87
N ASP A 505 0.89 0.70 5.17
CA ASP A 505 2.10 0.17 5.80
C ASP A 505 1.99 -1.36 5.92
N ALA A 506 0.78 -1.90 6.16
CA ALA A 506 0.51 -3.33 6.09
C ALA A 506 0.78 -3.89 4.68
N PHE A 507 0.22 -3.26 3.64
CA PHE A 507 0.41 -3.69 2.26
C PHE A 507 1.87 -3.59 1.78
N LEU A 508 2.57 -2.51 2.14
CA LEU A 508 3.99 -2.33 1.81
C LEU A 508 4.87 -3.34 2.53
N SER A 509 4.59 -3.62 3.80
CA SER A 509 5.35 -4.63 4.58
C SER A 509 5.14 -6.02 3.99
N PHE A 510 3.89 -6.42 3.73
CA PHE A 510 3.55 -7.67 3.06
C PHE A 510 4.29 -7.81 1.71
N SER A 511 4.26 -6.75 0.89
CA SER A 511 4.92 -6.76 -0.41
C SER A 511 6.44 -6.85 -0.29
N CYS A 512 7.03 -6.15 0.67
CA CYS A 512 8.47 -6.19 0.93
C CYS A 512 8.94 -7.57 1.40
N ASP A 513 8.22 -8.16 2.35
CA ASP A 513 8.59 -9.44 2.96
C ASP A 513 8.56 -10.59 1.93
N ARG A 514 7.59 -10.54 1.01
CA ARG A 514 7.39 -11.54 -0.05
C ARG A 514 8.01 -11.17 -1.40
N ASN A 515 8.82 -10.11 -1.47
CA ASN A 515 9.47 -9.66 -2.70
C ASN A 515 8.48 -9.36 -3.87
N LEU A 516 7.29 -8.85 -3.54
CA LEU A 516 6.23 -8.50 -4.49
C LEU A 516 6.44 -7.09 -5.04
N GLU A 517 7.31 -6.98 -6.04
CA GLU A 517 7.62 -5.69 -6.65
C GLU A 517 6.69 -5.34 -7.82
N PHE A 518 6.56 -4.04 -8.07
CA PHE A 518 5.90 -3.49 -9.27
C PHE A 518 6.89 -2.87 -10.25
N SER A 519 8.13 -3.34 -10.25
CA SER A 519 9.26 -2.74 -10.95
C SER A 519 9.35 -3.09 -12.44
N SER A 520 8.63 -4.11 -12.88
CA SER A 520 8.51 -4.52 -14.28
C SER A 520 7.12 -5.10 -14.52
N LEU A 521 6.68 -5.19 -15.78
CA LEU A 521 5.34 -5.73 -16.08
C LEU A 521 5.18 -7.17 -15.58
N ARG A 522 6.22 -8.02 -15.72
CA ARG A 522 6.17 -9.40 -15.24
C ARG A 522 6.00 -9.47 -13.72
N ARG A 523 6.73 -8.61 -12.98
CA ARG A 523 6.65 -8.56 -11.52
C ARG A 523 5.32 -7.97 -11.08
N ALA A 524 4.83 -6.92 -11.74
CA ALA A 524 3.52 -6.35 -11.43
C ALA A 524 2.38 -7.37 -11.63
N LYS A 525 2.42 -8.18 -12.70
CA LYS A 525 1.47 -9.31 -12.90
C LYS A 525 1.55 -10.32 -11.75
N PHE A 526 2.76 -10.77 -11.43
CA PHE A 526 2.98 -11.74 -10.34
C PHE A 526 2.55 -11.20 -8.98
N SER A 527 2.96 -9.98 -8.64
CA SER A 527 2.61 -9.29 -7.40
C SER A 527 1.10 -9.10 -7.27
N THR A 528 0.43 -8.71 -8.37
CA THR A 528 -1.03 -8.58 -8.43
C THR A 528 -1.71 -9.91 -8.12
N MET A 529 -1.31 -10.98 -8.81
CA MET A 529 -1.83 -12.33 -8.56
C MET A 529 -1.60 -12.78 -7.11
N ALA A 530 -0.41 -12.55 -6.57
CA ALA A 530 -0.03 -12.98 -5.23
C ALA A 530 -0.84 -12.27 -4.12
N PHE A 531 -1.00 -10.94 -4.18
CA PHE A 531 -1.77 -10.25 -3.15
C PHE A 531 -3.27 -10.49 -3.29
N LEU A 532 -3.79 -10.63 -4.53
CA LEU A 532 -5.20 -11.01 -4.72
C LEU A 532 -5.46 -12.40 -4.13
N SER A 533 -4.54 -13.35 -4.31
CA SER A 533 -4.64 -14.66 -3.68
C SER A 533 -4.69 -14.57 -2.15
N GLU A 534 -3.95 -13.66 -1.54
CA GLU A 534 -3.99 -13.44 -0.09
C GLU A 534 -5.33 -12.84 0.38
N ILE A 535 -5.90 -11.93 -0.40
CA ILE A 535 -7.23 -11.34 -0.10
C ILE A 535 -8.33 -12.39 -0.23
N HIS A 536 -8.26 -13.25 -1.24
CA HIS A 536 -9.20 -14.36 -1.40
C HIS A 536 -9.04 -15.40 -0.29
N ALA A 537 -7.80 -15.72 0.10
CA ALA A 537 -7.49 -16.63 1.19
C ALA A 537 -8.02 -16.12 2.55
N SER A 538 -7.80 -14.84 2.87
CA SER A 538 -8.29 -14.27 4.15
C SER A 538 -9.81 -14.23 4.26
N LYS A 539 -10.52 -14.18 3.12
CA LYS A 539 -11.99 -14.30 3.08
C LYS A 539 -12.48 -15.74 3.16
N THR A 540 -11.67 -16.72 2.76
CA THR A 540 -12.03 -18.14 2.75
C THR A 540 -11.84 -18.83 4.10
N GLU A 541 -11.40 -18.13 5.15
CA GLU A 541 -11.63 -18.60 6.53
C GLU A 541 -13.13 -18.66 6.88
N ASN A 542 -13.99 -18.05 6.07
CA ASN A 542 -15.43 -18.35 5.96
C ASN A 542 -15.84 -18.37 4.47
N PRO A 543 -15.62 -19.49 3.75
CA PRO A 543 -15.89 -19.56 2.33
C PRO A 543 -17.40 -19.35 2.09
N THR A 544 -17.72 -18.31 1.36
CA THR A 544 -19.09 -17.91 1.05
C THR A 544 -19.35 -18.23 -0.43
N TYR A 545 -20.33 -19.09 -0.67
CA TYR A 545 -20.60 -19.68 -1.99
C TYR A 545 -21.82 -19.02 -2.62
N ASN A 546 -21.81 -18.84 -3.94
CA ASN A 546 -22.95 -18.27 -4.65
C ASN A 546 -23.84 -19.38 -5.19
N CYS A 547 -25.11 -19.39 -4.81
CA CYS A 547 -26.07 -20.36 -5.32
C CYS A 547 -26.31 -20.16 -6.82
N ASN A 548 -26.08 -21.19 -7.64
CA ASN A 548 -26.26 -21.14 -9.10
C ASN A 548 -27.71 -20.85 -9.52
N ASN A 549 -28.70 -21.13 -8.66
CA ASN A 549 -30.10 -20.83 -8.92
C ASN A 549 -30.49 -19.38 -8.57
N CYS A 550 -30.37 -18.95 -7.31
CA CYS A 550 -30.81 -17.61 -6.87
C CYS A 550 -29.73 -16.54 -6.87
N ARG A 551 -28.47 -16.90 -7.15
CA ARG A 551 -27.27 -16.03 -7.12
C ARG A 551 -26.97 -15.38 -5.77
N GLN A 552 -27.59 -15.86 -4.69
CA GLN A 552 -27.32 -15.38 -3.34
C GLN A 552 -26.11 -16.08 -2.73
N GLN A 553 -25.36 -15.33 -1.95
CA GLN A 553 -24.20 -15.79 -1.20
C GLN A 553 -24.65 -16.58 0.04
N CYS A 554 -24.04 -17.75 0.27
CA CYS A 554 -24.47 -18.74 1.26
C CYS A 554 -23.24 -19.32 1.99
N GLY A 555 -23.31 -19.40 3.32
CA GLY A 555 -22.27 -20.06 4.12
C GLY A 555 -22.36 -21.59 4.08
N VAL A 556 -23.59 -22.13 4.12
CA VAL A 556 -23.88 -23.56 3.89
C VAL A 556 -24.39 -23.72 2.46
N HIS A 557 -23.73 -24.56 1.67
CA HIS A 557 -24.12 -24.86 0.30
C HIS A 557 -24.07 -26.37 0.04
N TYR A 558 -24.87 -26.78 -0.95
CA TYR A 558 -24.93 -28.13 -1.46
C TYR A 558 -24.18 -28.13 -2.79
N HIS A 559 -23.07 -28.86 -2.87
CA HIS A 559 -22.21 -28.92 -4.06
C HIS A 559 -22.50 -30.16 -4.89
N CYS A 560 -22.60 -30.02 -6.20
CA CYS A 560 -22.72 -31.14 -7.12
C CYS A 560 -21.34 -31.65 -7.55
N THR A 561 -20.99 -32.88 -7.18
CA THR A 561 -19.68 -33.49 -7.53
C THR A 561 -19.56 -33.93 -8.99
N ARG A 562 -20.60 -33.72 -9.81
CA ARG A 562 -20.64 -34.10 -11.23
C ARG A 562 -20.73 -32.93 -12.19
N CYS A 563 -21.39 -31.85 -11.78
CA CYS A 563 -21.47 -30.62 -12.56
C CYS A 563 -20.32 -29.71 -12.15
N GLU A 564 -19.67 -29.11 -13.13
CA GLU A 564 -18.62 -28.12 -12.88
C GLU A 564 -19.24 -26.90 -12.20
N ASP A 565 -18.70 -26.53 -11.03
CA ASP A 565 -19.06 -25.35 -10.23
C ASP A 565 -20.58 -25.14 -10.03
N PHE A 566 -21.29 -26.20 -9.63
CA PHE A 566 -22.74 -26.12 -9.38
C PHE A 566 -23.07 -26.29 -7.90
N ASP A 567 -23.36 -25.17 -7.24
CA ASP A 567 -23.71 -25.04 -5.83
C ASP A 567 -25.14 -24.52 -5.66
N LEU A 568 -25.89 -25.09 -4.71
CA LEU A 568 -27.20 -24.59 -4.32
C LEU A 568 -27.20 -24.17 -2.85
N CYS A 569 -27.89 -23.08 -2.54
CA CYS A 569 -28.23 -22.75 -1.16
C CYS A 569 -29.26 -23.74 -0.62
N GLU A 570 -29.37 -23.85 0.70
CA GLU A 570 -30.35 -24.73 1.35
C GLU A 570 -31.78 -24.51 0.85
N LYS A 571 -32.18 -23.25 0.62
CA LYS A 571 -33.51 -22.94 0.07
C LYS A 571 -33.68 -23.49 -1.33
N CYS A 572 -32.70 -23.31 -2.21
CA CYS A 572 -32.76 -23.77 -3.60
C CYS A 572 -32.57 -25.28 -3.73
N PHE A 573 -31.87 -25.92 -2.80
CA PHE A 573 -31.73 -27.37 -2.73
C PHE A 573 -33.07 -28.06 -2.39
N ASN A 574 -33.88 -27.43 -1.54
CA ASN A 574 -35.16 -27.98 -1.07
C ASN A 574 -36.36 -27.64 -1.98
N ILE A 575 -36.16 -26.89 -3.07
CA ILE A 575 -37.22 -26.53 -4.03
C ILE A 575 -37.26 -27.59 -5.15
N GLU A 576 -38.47 -28.05 -5.50
CA GLU A 576 -38.71 -28.90 -6.67
C GLU A 576 -38.82 -28.05 -7.96
N PRO A 577 -38.28 -28.51 -9.11
CA PRO A 577 -37.59 -29.80 -9.31
C PRO A 577 -36.17 -29.78 -8.73
N LYS A 578 -35.80 -30.87 -8.06
CA LYS A 578 -34.43 -31.05 -7.55
C LYS A 578 -33.43 -31.13 -8.69
N HIS A 579 -32.19 -30.70 -8.42
CA HIS A 579 -31.06 -30.94 -9.31
C HIS A 579 -30.88 -32.45 -9.56
N GLU A 580 -30.63 -32.83 -10.81
CA GLU A 580 -30.62 -34.24 -11.24
C GLU A 580 -29.53 -35.09 -10.57
N HIS A 581 -28.44 -34.46 -10.11
CA HIS A 581 -27.33 -35.13 -9.44
C HIS A 581 -27.42 -35.01 -7.92
N LYS A 582 -26.94 -36.04 -7.23
CA LYS A 582 -26.76 -36.04 -5.77
C LYS A 582 -25.75 -34.95 -5.38
N MET A 583 -26.13 -34.12 -4.41
CA MET A 583 -25.31 -33.01 -3.92
C MET A 583 -24.80 -33.31 -2.50
N GLU A 584 -23.61 -32.82 -2.17
CA GLU A 584 -22.98 -32.95 -0.86
C GLU A 584 -23.08 -31.63 -0.09
N CYS A 585 -23.54 -31.68 1.15
CA CYS A 585 -23.62 -30.50 2.01
C CYS A 585 -22.25 -30.22 2.62
N SER A 586 -21.70 -29.03 2.41
CA SER A 586 -20.53 -28.57 3.16
C SER A 586 -21.01 -27.80 4.39
N VAL A 587 -20.53 -28.21 5.56
CA VAL A 587 -20.65 -27.43 6.79
C VAL A 587 -19.26 -26.85 7.04
N PRO A 588 -19.12 -25.55 7.33
CA PRO A 588 -17.83 -24.99 7.71
C PRO A 588 -17.30 -25.75 8.94
N CYS A 589 -16.12 -26.36 8.81
CA CYS A 589 -15.41 -26.95 9.95
C CYS A 589 -14.97 -25.83 10.89
N ILE A 590 -15.83 -25.46 11.85
CA ILE A 590 -15.42 -24.68 13.02
C ILE A 590 -14.73 -25.65 13.96
N VAL A 591 -13.41 -25.55 14.05
CA VAL A 591 -12.61 -26.25 15.05
C VAL A 591 -12.70 -25.43 16.35
N ASP A 592 -13.57 -25.81 17.30
CA ASP A 592 -13.13 -26.33 18.61
C ASP A 592 -14.24 -26.52 19.68
N VAL A 593 -14.26 -27.76 20.20
CA VAL A 593 -14.46 -28.25 21.58
C VAL A 593 -15.85 -28.10 22.28
N ASN A 594 -16.40 -29.29 22.59
CA ASN A 594 -17.52 -29.65 23.49
C ASN A 594 -18.92 -29.79 22.86
N GLN A 595 -19.23 -30.99 22.35
CA GLN A 595 -20.41 -31.79 22.73
C GLN A 595 -20.39 -33.12 21.96
N ASP A 596 -19.92 -34.17 22.62
CA ASP A 596 -20.36 -35.53 22.32
C ASP A 596 -21.87 -35.65 22.56
N ASP A 597 -22.51 -36.56 21.83
CA ASP A 597 -23.94 -36.91 21.80
C ASP A 597 -24.85 -36.03 20.93
N LYS A 598 -24.92 -36.33 19.60
CA LYS A 598 -26.20 -36.35 18.82
C LYS A 598 -26.14 -36.67 17.31
N CYS A 599 -25.08 -37.26 16.76
CA CYS A 599 -25.05 -37.58 15.31
C CYS A 599 -25.14 -39.09 14.99
N ASN A 600 -26.02 -39.82 15.70
CA ASN A 600 -26.39 -41.20 15.37
C ASN A 600 -27.91 -41.37 15.41
N SER A 601 -28.61 -40.63 14.56
CA SER A 601 -29.98 -40.97 14.18
C SER A 601 -30.35 -40.15 12.96
N LEU A 602 -30.36 -40.80 11.79
CA LEU A 602 -31.22 -40.55 10.61
C LEU A 602 -30.57 -41.19 9.36
N ASN A 603 -30.26 -42.49 9.47
CA ASN A 603 -30.26 -43.41 8.33
C ASN A 603 -31.49 -44.29 8.51
N SER A 604 -32.65 -43.86 7.99
CA SER A 604 -33.83 -44.70 7.75
C SER A 604 -34.91 -43.87 7.05
N ILE A 605 -35.39 -44.42 5.94
CA ILE A 605 -36.46 -43.99 5.01
C ILE A 605 -35.94 -43.29 3.76
#